data_AF-A0A455U894-F1
#
_entry.id   AF-A0A455U894-F1
#
_cell.length_a   1.000
_cell.length_b   1.000
_cell.length_c   1.000
_cell.angle_alpha   90.00
_cell.angle_beta   90.00
_cell.angle_gamma   90.00
#
_symmetry.space_group_name_H-M   'P 1'
#
loop_
_entity.id
_entity.type
_entity.pdbx_description
1 polymer ?
#
loop_
_entity_poly.entity_id
_entity_poly.type
_entity_poly.pdbx_seq_one_letter_code
_entity_poly.pdbx_strand_id
1 'polypeptide(L)'
;MAIPVVEPERYAEQLAAKRDYLETLFAPFKPPALEVFESPPGYYRQRCEFRIWHEEGGPLYAMFEVDPENPKNKRVIRLDQYAVASERINQLMPQLREACLESDELRRKLFQVEFLTTLSGEALVTLIYHRPLGEEWEREARALEAELDIMIIGRSRKQRLVLTRDHVWERLELDGRTLHYQQVENSFTQPNAHICQKC
;
A
#
# COMPACT_ATOMS: atom_id res chain seq x y z
N MET A 1 5.83 -5.51 10.19
CA MET A 1 5.94 -6.40 9.02
C MET A 1 7.41 -6.45 8.67
N ALA A 2 8.00 -7.65 8.53
CA ALA A 2 9.32 -7.76 7.92
C ALA A 2 9.25 -7.13 6.53
N ILE A 3 10.28 -6.38 6.15
CA ILE A 3 10.35 -5.78 4.82
C ILE A 3 10.58 -6.94 3.86
N PRO A 4 9.68 -7.19 2.90
CA PRO A 4 9.90 -8.23 1.91
C PRO A 4 11.16 -7.87 1.12
N VAL A 5 12.12 -8.78 1.11
CA VAL A 5 13.19 -8.73 0.10
C VAL A 5 12.53 -9.07 -1.23
N VAL A 6 12.50 -8.09 -2.13
CA VAL A 6 11.93 -8.26 -3.48
C VAL A 6 13.09 -8.47 -4.43
N GLU A 7 13.18 -9.67 -4.99
CA GLU A 7 14.17 -10.06 -6.00
C GLU A 7 13.40 -10.48 -7.27
N PRO A 8 12.89 -9.53 -8.08
CA PRO A 8 12.12 -9.84 -9.29
C PRO A 8 12.85 -10.79 -10.25
N GLU A 9 14.18 -10.68 -10.31
CA GLU A 9 15.06 -11.53 -11.11
C GLU A 9 15.06 -13.00 -10.67
N ARG A 10 14.68 -13.28 -9.42
CA ARG A 10 14.54 -14.63 -8.87
C ARG A 10 13.09 -15.11 -8.85
N TYR A 11 12.16 -14.39 -9.46
CA TYR A 11 10.73 -14.71 -9.42
C TYR A 11 10.43 -16.14 -9.85
N ALA A 12 10.99 -16.60 -10.98
CA ALA A 12 10.77 -17.94 -11.51
C ALA A 12 11.30 -19.03 -10.56
N GLU A 13 12.48 -18.83 -9.95
CA GLU A 13 13.08 -19.73 -8.97
C GLU A 13 12.19 -19.83 -7.71
N GLN A 14 11.74 -18.68 -7.19
CA GLN A 14 10.88 -18.62 -6.00
C GLN A 14 9.51 -19.27 -6.24
N LEU A 15 8.95 -19.10 -7.44
CA LEU A 15 7.69 -19.73 -7.82
C LEU A 15 7.83 -21.25 -7.95
N ALA A 16 8.89 -21.73 -8.61
CA ALA A 16 9.18 -23.15 -8.74
C ALA A 16 9.35 -23.80 -7.35
N ALA A 17 10.12 -23.19 -6.45
CA ALA A 17 10.31 -23.70 -5.10
C ALA A 17 8.99 -23.82 -4.31
N LYS A 18 8.08 -22.85 -4.46
CA LYS A 18 6.74 -22.91 -3.85
C LYS A 18 5.89 -24.03 -4.44
N ARG A 19 5.95 -24.21 -5.76
CA ARG A 19 5.25 -25.30 -6.45
C ARG A 19 5.76 -26.66 -5.96
N ASP A 20 7.06 -26.90 -5.99
CA ASP A 20 7.68 -28.17 -5.58
C ASP A 20 7.34 -28.51 -4.12
N TYR A 21 7.35 -27.49 -3.25
CA TYR A 21 6.93 -27.62 -1.86
C TYR A 21 5.47 -28.05 -1.73
N LEU A 22 4.54 -27.42 -2.46
CA LEU A 22 3.11 -27.75 -2.41
C LEU A 22 2.82 -29.14 -3.00
N GLU A 23 3.45 -29.50 -4.13
CA GLU A 23 3.33 -30.83 -4.73
C GLU A 23 3.77 -31.92 -3.74
N THR A 24 4.88 -31.70 -3.03
CA THR A 24 5.37 -32.62 -1.98
C THR A 24 4.43 -32.67 -0.78
N LEU A 25 4.03 -31.51 -0.27
CA LEU A 25 3.18 -31.39 0.92
C LEU A 25 1.83 -32.09 0.74
N PHE A 26 1.23 -31.96 -0.44
CA PHE A 26 -0.09 -32.51 -0.72
C PHE A 26 -0.08 -33.92 -1.33
N ALA A 27 1.09 -34.46 -1.72
CA ALA A 27 1.21 -35.80 -2.32
C ALA A 27 0.42 -36.93 -1.58
N PRO A 28 0.39 -37.00 -0.22
CA PRO A 28 -0.36 -38.03 0.49
C PRO A 28 -1.87 -38.02 0.21
N PHE A 29 -2.42 -36.88 -0.20
CA PHE A 29 -3.85 -36.71 -0.48
C PHE A 29 -4.21 -36.97 -1.94
N LYS A 30 -3.24 -37.27 -2.80
CA LYS A 30 -3.42 -37.51 -4.25
C LYS A 30 -4.25 -36.39 -4.94
N PRO A 31 -3.87 -35.11 -4.78
CA PRO A 31 -4.57 -34.00 -5.41
C PRO A 31 -4.48 -34.08 -6.94
N PRO A 32 -5.34 -33.36 -7.69
CA PRO A 32 -5.12 -33.12 -9.11
C PRO A 32 -3.81 -32.35 -9.34
N ALA A 33 -3.40 -32.26 -10.62
CA ALA A 33 -2.26 -31.44 -11.01
C ALA A 33 -2.45 -29.99 -10.53
N LEU A 34 -1.37 -29.40 -9.99
CA LEU A 34 -1.42 -28.04 -9.48
C LEU A 34 -1.61 -27.05 -10.63
N GLU A 35 -2.64 -26.21 -10.52
CA GLU A 35 -2.79 -25.03 -11.35
C GLU A 35 -2.03 -23.86 -10.72
N VAL A 36 -1.26 -23.14 -11.53
CA VAL A 36 -0.37 -22.06 -11.05
C VAL A 36 -0.78 -20.74 -11.70
N PHE A 37 -1.14 -19.78 -10.85
CA PHE A 37 -1.49 -18.42 -11.27
C PHE A 37 -0.37 -17.45 -10.87
N GLU A 38 0.42 -17.04 -11.86
CA GLU A 38 1.59 -16.18 -11.62
C GLU A 38 1.18 -14.73 -11.32
N SER A 39 1.80 -14.11 -10.33
CA SER A 39 1.72 -12.68 -10.08
C SER A 39 2.74 -11.95 -10.96
N PRO A 40 2.52 -10.69 -11.33
CA PRO A 40 3.64 -9.84 -11.74
C PRO A 40 4.76 -9.88 -10.69
N PRO A 41 6.04 -9.86 -11.11
CA PRO A 41 7.19 -10.00 -10.20
C PRO A 41 7.43 -8.75 -9.33
N GLY A 42 6.82 -7.62 -9.69
CA GLY A 42 6.81 -6.37 -8.93
C GLY A 42 5.50 -5.62 -9.14
N TYR A 43 5.32 -4.53 -8.42
CA TYR A 43 4.20 -3.58 -8.51
C TYR A 43 2.80 -4.20 -8.36
N TYR A 44 2.70 -5.35 -7.71
CA TYR A 44 1.45 -6.10 -7.63
C TYR A 44 0.57 -5.71 -6.43
N ARG A 45 1.11 -4.99 -5.44
CA ARG A 45 0.41 -4.71 -4.19
C ARG A 45 -0.34 -3.37 -4.24
N GLN A 46 -1.66 -3.43 -4.21
CA GLN A 46 -2.56 -2.28 -4.28
C GLN A 46 -2.79 -1.57 -2.94
N ARG A 47 -2.37 -2.17 -1.82
CA ARG A 47 -2.47 -1.57 -0.48
C ARG A 47 -1.15 -1.62 0.27
N CYS A 48 -0.65 -0.45 0.66
CA CYS A 48 0.58 -0.31 1.43
C CYS A 48 0.42 0.66 2.59
N GLU A 49 1.15 0.38 3.67
CA GLU A 49 1.18 1.22 4.86
C GLU A 49 2.64 1.55 5.16
N PHE A 50 2.92 2.84 5.29
CA PHE A 50 4.26 3.34 5.55
C PHE A 50 4.25 4.18 6.80
N ARG A 51 5.28 4.03 7.63
CA ARG A 51 5.53 4.94 8.74
C ARG A 51 6.22 6.18 8.19
N ILE A 52 5.96 7.32 8.81
CA ILE A 52 6.64 8.57 8.49
C ILE A 52 7.66 8.84 9.59
N TRP A 53 8.93 8.89 9.19
CA TRP A 53 10.05 9.24 10.04
C TRP A 53 10.43 10.69 9.76
N HIS A 54 10.64 11.49 10.82
CA HIS A 54 10.97 12.91 10.70
C HIS A 54 12.45 13.12 11.00
N GLU A 55 13.16 13.76 10.07
CA GLU A 55 14.57 14.16 10.24
C GLU A 55 14.75 15.63 9.84
N GLU A 56 15.99 16.15 9.95
CA GLU A 56 16.29 17.56 9.61
C GLU A 56 15.90 17.91 8.17
N GLY A 57 15.95 16.96 7.24
CA GLY A 57 15.51 17.11 5.84
C GLY A 57 14.01 16.90 5.59
N GLY A 58 13.20 16.70 6.64
CA GLY A 58 11.75 16.52 6.58
C GLY A 58 11.26 15.06 6.64
N PRO A 59 9.98 14.80 6.31
CA PRO A 59 9.38 13.48 6.43
C PRO A 59 9.92 12.51 5.38
N LEU A 60 10.13 11.26 5.80
CA LEU A 60 10.59 10.16 4.97
C LEU A 60 9.69 8.94 5.21
N TYR A 61 9.42 8.16 4.16
CA TYR A 61 8.75 6.89 4.34
C TYR A 61 9.72 5.88 4.95
N ALA A 62 9.21 5.12 5.90
CA ALA A 62 9.96 4.12 6.61
C ALA A 62 9.14 2.84 6.81
N MET A 63 9.85 1.73 6.77
CA MET A 63 9.39 0.46 7.32
C MET A 63 10.33 0.00 8.43
N PHE A 64 9.84 -0.87 9.30
CA PHE A 64 10.63 -1.45 10.39
C PHE A 64 10.98 -2.89 10.06
N GLU A 65 12.26 -3.17 9.98
CA GLU A 65 12.74 -4.55 10.05
C GLU A 65 12.87 -4.93 11.53
N VAL A 66 12.24 -6.05 11.90
CA VAL A 66 12.33 -6.60 13.24
C VAL A 66 13.41 -7.66 13.20
N ASP A 67 14.43 -7.51 14.04
CA ASP A 67 15.43 -8.54 14.24
C ASP A 67 14.76 -9.81 14.80
N PRO A 68 14.83 -10.96 14.09
CA PRO A 68 14.22 -12.21 14.54
C PRO A 68 14.73 -12.68 15.92
N GLU A 69 15.99 -12.39 16.24
CA GLU A 69 16.64 -12.79 17.49
C GLU A 69 16.38 -11.79 18.62
N ASN A 70 16.11 -10.53 18.28
CA ASN A 70 15.77 -9.49 19.25
C ASN A 70 14.64 -8.57 18.77
N PRO A 71 13.37 -8.94 19.02
CA PRO A 71 12.21 -8.17 18.56
C PRO A 71 12.14 -6.72 19.05
N LYS A 72 12.94 -6.33 20.05
CA LYS A 72 13.05 -4.95 20.54
C LYS A 72 13.94 -4.09 19.65
N ASN A 73 14.84 -4.68 18.88
CA ASN A 73 15.70 -3.98 17.95
C ASN A 73 14.98 -3.82 16.61
N LYS A 74 14.58 -2.58 16.29
CA LYS A 74 13.91 -2.26 15.04
C LYS A 74 14.84 -1.40 14.20
N ARG A 75 15.25 -1.91 13.04
CA ARG A 75 15.99 -1.13 12.07
C ARG A 75 15.00 -0.34 11.22
N VAL A 76 15.20 0.97 11.15
CA VAL A 76 14.43 1.85 10.27
C VAL A 76 15.01 1.73 8.88
N ILE A 77 14.21 1.29 7.92
CA ILE A 77 14.58 1.26 6.51
C ILE A 77 13.81 2.36 5.80
N ARG A 78 14.55 3.32 5.25
CA ARG A 78 14.01 4.42 4.45
C ARG A 78 13.65 3.92 3.07
N LEU A 79 12.54 4.42 2.53
CA LEU A 79 12.02 4.02 1.23
C LEU A 79 11.67 5.26 0.41
N ASP A 80 12.36 5.46 -0.70
CA ASP A 80 11.96 6.45 -1.72
C ASP A 80 11.06 5.81 -2.78
N GLN A 81 11.21 4.50 -2.96
CA GLN A 81 10.45 3.63 -3.84
C GLN A 81 10.21 2.30 -3.12
N TYR A 82 9.17 1.57 -3.53
CA TYR A 82 8.85 0.26 -3.00
C TYR A 82 8.32 -0.64 -4.11
N ALA A 83 9.19 -1.52 -4.62
CA ALA A 83 8.91 -2.39 -5.78
C ALA A 83 7.76 -3.38 -5.58
N VAL A 84 7.29 -3.59 -4.33
CA VAL A 84 6.06 -4.38 -4.07
C VAL A 84 4.80 -3.56 -4.34
N ALA A 85 4.80 -2.28 -3.95
CA ALA A 85 3.66 -1.40 -4.10
C ALA A 85 3.38 -1.12 -5.56
N SER A 86 2.11 -0.89 -5.91
CA SER A 86 1.70 -0.52 -7.26
C SER A 86 2.49 0.66 -7.82
N GLU A 87 2.52 0.79 -9.14
CA GLU A 87 3.14 1.93 -9.81
C GLU A 87 2.51 3.26 -9.35
N ARG A 88 1.18 3.29 -9.18
CA ARG A 88 0.47 4.48 -8.71
C ARG A 88 0.92 4.89 -7.31
N ILE A 89 1.15 3.94 -6.39
CA ILE A 89 1.72 4.25 -5.07
C ILE A 89 3.12 4.86 -5.22
N ASN A 90 3.97 4.25 -6.04
CA ASN A 90 5.34 4.74 -6.25
C ASN A 90 5.40 6.13 -6.89
N GLN A 91 4.41 6.50 -7.71
CA GLN A 91 4.24 7.85 -8.26
C GLN A 91 3.80 8.85 -7.19
N LEU A 92 2.86 8.46 -6.33
CA LEU A 92 2.29 9.34 -5.31
C LEU A 92 3.23 9.59 -4.12
N MET A 93 4.09 8.63 -3.77
CA MET A 93 5.04 8.76 -2.67
C MET A 93 5.87 10.05 -2.72
N PRO A 94 6.65 10.35 -3.79
CA PRO A 94 7.45 11.57 -3.84
C PRO A 94 6.59 12.84 -3.81
N GLN A 95 5.46 12.86 -4.51
CA GLN A 95 4.55 14.01 -4.58
C GLN A 95 3.94 14.34 -3.20
N LEU A 96 3.45 13.33 -2.49
CA LEU A 96 2.89 13.50 -1.15
C LEU A 96 3.96 13.96 -0.14
N ARG A 97 5.18 13.44 -0.29
CA ARG A 97 6.31 13.88 0.53
C ARG A 97 6.64 15.36 0.29
N GLU A 98 6.67 15.80 -0.96
CA GLU A 98 6.92 17.19 -1.34
C GLU A 98 5.84 18.12 -0.79
N ALA A 99 4.56 17.79 -0.96
CA ALA A 99 3.47 18.55 -0.35
C ALA A 99 3.58 18.65 1.18
N CYS A 100 4.02 17.56 1.84
CA CYS A 100 4.29 17.57 3.28
C CYS A 100 5.55 18.36 3.66
N LEU A 101 6.47 18.65 2.75
CA LEU A 101 7.60 19.54 3.01
C LEU A 101 7.19 21.01 2.94
N GLU A 102 6.28 21.34 2.03
CA GLU A 102 5.82 22.70 1.77
C GLU A 102 4.74 23.17 2.75
N SER A 103 3.95 22.25 3.31
CA SER A 103 2.88 22.57 4.27
C SER A 103 3.20 22.07 5.67
N ASP A 104 3.48 22.99 6.59
CA ASP A 104 3.71 22.71 8.00
C ASP A 104 2.53 21.98 8.66
N GLU A 105 1.30 22.32 8.25
CA GLU A 105 0.10 21.69 8.78
C GLU A 105 -0.01 20.24 8.31
N LEU A 106 0.26 19.93 7.04
CA LEU A 106 0.29 18.54 6.55
C LEU A 106 1.45 17.73 7.15
N ARG A 107 2.59 18.37 7.41
CA ARG A 107 3.80 17.76 8.00
C ARG A 107 3.64 17.38 9.46
N ARG A 108 3.15 18.32 10.26
CA ARG A 108 3.31 18.31 11.71
C ARG A 108 2.59 17.10 12.32
N LYS A 109 3.36 16.24 12.99
CA LYS A 109 2.88 15.02 13.68
C LYS A 109 2.21 14.00 12.76
N LEU A 110 2.39 14.06 11.44
CA LEU A 110 2.08 12.96 10.53
C LEU A 110 3.00 11.78 10.88
N PHE A 111 2.47 10.60 11.14
CA PHE A 111 3.31 9.45 11.55
C PHE A 111 3.10 8.20 10.69
N GLN A 112 2.02 8.13 9.92
CA GLN A 112 1.73 7.01 9.04
C GLN A 112 0.90 7.50 7.85
N VAL A 113 1.19 6.92 6.69
CA VAL A 113 0.40 7.08 5.47
C VAL A 113 0.00 5.69 4.99
N GLU A 114 -1.27 5.55 4.65
CA GLU A 114 -1.80 4.34 4.02
C GLU A 114 -2.26 4.68 2.62
N PHE A 115 -1.91 3.84 1.66
CA PHE A 115 -2.32 3.94 0.28
C PHE A 115 -3.22 2.76 -0.06
N LEU A 116 -4.32 3.06 -0.74
CA LEU A 116 -5.19 2.11 -1.40
C LEU A 116 -5.36 2.55 -2.85
N THR A 117 -4.78 1.81 -3.79
CA THR A 117 -4.92 2.06 -5.23
C THR A 117 -5.72 0.97 -5.91
N THR A 118 -6.09 1.20 -7.16
CA THR A 118 -6.82 0.24 -7.99
C THR A 118 -6.15 0.06 -9.33
N LEU A 119 -6.45 -1.02 -10.04
CA LEU A 119 -6.03 -1.18 -11.44
C LEU A 119 -6.67 -0.13 -12.36
N SER A 120 -7.82 0.42 -11.96
CA SER A 120 -8.49 1.50 -12.68
C SER A 120 -7.81 2.88 -12.53
N GLY A 121 -6.79 3.00 -11.69
CA GLY A 121 -6.01 4.23 -11.47
C GLY A 121 -6.48 5.09 -10.30
N GLU A 122 -7.62 4.80 -9.69
CA GLU A 122 -8.07 5.50 -8.48
C GLU A 122 -7.11 5.26 -7.31
N ALA A 123 -6.95 6.27 -6.45
CA ALA A 123 -6.14 6.21 -5.25
C ALA A 123 -6.82 6.91 -4.07
N LEU A 124 -6.83 6.24 -2.92
CA LEU A 124 -7.27 6.77 -1.63
C LEU A 124 -6.10 6.74 -0.66
N VAL A 125 -5.78 7.90 -0.10
CA VAL A 125 -4.66 8.11 0.81
C VAL A 125 -5.17 8.49 2.19
N THR A 126 -4.80 7.69 3.19
CA THR A 126 -5.12 7.97 4.59
C THR A 126 -3.90 8.56 5.29
N LEU A 127 -4.01 9.82 5.72
CA LEU A 127 -2.98 10.53 6.47
C LEU A 127 -3.27 10.43 7.97
N ILE A 128 -2.36 9.83 8.74
CA ILE A 128 -2.59 9.52 10.16
C ILE A 128 -1.67 10.33 11.07
N TYR A 129 -2.26 11.02 12.04
CA TYR A 129 -1.61 12.04 12.86
C TYR A 129 -1.66 11.76 14.36
N HIS A 130 -0.61 12.21 15.06
CA HIS A 130 -0.56 12.32 16.53
C HIS A 130 -0.94 13.72 17.03
N ARG A 131 -1.96 14.33 16.41
CA ARG A 131 -2.57 15.60 16.84
C ARG A 131 -4.00 15.71 16.30
N PRO A 132 -4.87 16.52 16.91
CA PRO A 132 -6.15 16.88 16.31
C PRO A 132 -5.97 17.58 14.97
N LEU A 133 -6.93 17.36 14.06
CA LEU A 133 -7.02 18.00 12.75
C LEU A 133 -8.14 19.04 12.80
N GLY A 134 -7.85 20.26 12.32
CA GLY A 134 -8.81 21.37 12.29
C GLY A 134 -9.09 21.85 10.87
N GLU A 135 -9.77 22.99 10.78
CA GLU A 135 -10.16 23.62 9.49
C GLU A 135 -8.95 23.93 8.62
N GLU A 136 -7.83 24.36 9.22
CA GLU A 136 -6.58 24.62 8.51
C GLU A 136 -6.06 23.36 7.81
N TRP A 137 -6.03 22.23 8.53
CA TRP A 137 -5.63 20.94 7.94
C TRP A 137 -6.57 20.53 6.81
N GLU A 138 -7.87 20.69 6.99
CA GLU A 138 -8.86 20.34 5.96
C GLU A 138 -8.65 21.17 4.69
N ARG A 139 -8.39 22.47 4.82
CA ARG A 139 -8.12 23.35 3.68
C ARG A 139 -6.89 22.90 2.88
N GLU A 140 -5.77 22.68 3.57
CA GLU A 140 -4.52 22.22 2.95
C GLU A 140 -4.68 20.83 2.31
N ALA A 141 -5.38 19.92 2.99
CA ALA A 141 -5.61 18.57 2.49
C ALA A 141 -6.56 18.54 1.30
N ARG A 142 -7.54 19.44 1.20
CA ARG A 142 -8.41 19.58 0.02
C ARG A 142 -7.65 20.13 -1.19
N ALA A 143 -6.73 21.07 -0.98
CA ALA A 143 -5.85 21.54 -2.04
C ALA A 143 -4.99 20.39 -2.59
N LEU A 144 -4.40 19.60 -1.69
CA LEU A 144 -3.62 18.42 -2.05
C LEU A 144 -4.46 17.33 -2.75
N GLU A 145 -5.69 17.10 -2.30
CA GLU A 145 -6.62 16.14 -2.91
C GLU A 145 -6.86 16.47 -4.39
N ALA A 146 -7.10 17.75 -4.69
CA ALA A 146 -7.30 18.24 -6.05
C ALA A 146 -6.01 18.22 -6.88
N GLU A 147 -4.86 18.58 -6.29
CA GLU A 147 -3.58 18.64 -6.98
C GLU A 147 -3.11 17.26 -7.48
N LEU A 148 -3.26 16.23 -6.65
CA LEU A 148 -2.78 14.88 -6.97
C LEU A 148 -3.81 13.99 -7.68
N ASP A 149 -5.05 14.48 -7.84
CA ASP A 149 -6.20 13.73 -8.34
C ASP A 149 -6.37 12.39 -7.59
N ILE A 150 -6.54 12.51 -6.27
CA ILE A 150 -6.71 11.38 -5.34
C ILE A 150 -7.87 11.65 -4.39
N MET A 151 -8.19 10.69 -3.53
CA MET A 151 -9.04 10.91 -2.36
C MET A 151 -8.19 10.93 -1.09
N ILE A 152 -8.56 11.75 -0.11
CA ILE A 152 -7.84 11.84 1.16
C ILE A 152 -8.77 11.63 2.36
N ILE A 153 -8.27 10.85 3.33
CA ILE A 153 -8.84 10.75 4.68
C ILE A 153 -7.80 11.21 5.70
N GLY A 154 -8.20 12.12 6.59
CA GLY A 154 -7.45 12.46 7.78
C GLY A 154 -7.87 11.61 8.96
N ARG A 155 -6.90 10.94 9.61
CA ARG A 155 -7.16 10.23 10.88
C ARG A 155 -6.31 10.78 12.00
N SER A 156 -6.94 10.96 13.15
CA SER A 156 -6.24 11.19 14.41
C SER A 156 -6.99 10.47 15.54
N ARG A 157 -6.56 10.64 16.79
CA ARG A 157 -7.20 9.99 17.93
C ARG A 157 -8.69 10.37 17.98
N LYS A 158 -9.57 9.38 17.75
CA LYS A 158 -11.05 9.52 17.70
C LYS A 158 -11.57 10.46 16.60
N GLN A 159 -10.75 10.79 15.61
CA GLN A 159 -11.13 11.65 14.50
C GLN A 159 -10.93 10.92 13.18
N ARG A 160 -11.93 11.01 12.31
CA ARG A 160 -11.89 10.55 10.92
C ARG A 160 -12.55 11.62 10.07
N LEU A 161 -11.76 12.34 9.28
CA LEU A 161 -12.21 13.37 8.36
C LEU A 161 -12.12 12.79 6.95
N VAL A 162 -13.28 12.55 6.34
CA VAL A 162 -13.39 12.16 4.93
C VAL A 162 -13.56 13.44 4.12
N LEU A 163 -12.68 13.70 3.16
CA LEU A 163 -12.76 14.92 2.36
C LEU A 163 -13.82 14.82 1.27
N THR A 164 -13.58 13.96 0.28
CA THR A 164 -14.52 13.71 -0.83
C THR A 164 -15.29 12.41 -0.65
N ARG A 165 -14.57 11.28 -0.50
CA ARG A 165 -15.17 9.95 -0.29
C ARG A 165 -14.18 9.02 0.39
N ASP A 166 -14.69 7.92 0.93
CA ASP A 166 -13.90 6.96 1.72
C ASP A 166 -13.67 5.61 1.05
N HIS A 167 -13.85 5.56 -0.26
CA HIS A 167 -13.67 4.36 -1.06
C HIS A 167 -13.10 4.68 -2.43
N VAL A 168 -12.52 3.66 -3.04
CA VAL A 168 -12.15 3.62 -4.46
C VAL A 168 -13.04 2.64 -5.21
N TRP A 169 -13.21 2.85 -6.50
CA TRP A 169 -13.82 1.90 -7.42
C TRP A 169 -12.73 1.09 -8.11
N GLU A 170 -12.76 -0.22 -7.92
CA GLU A 170 -11.93 -1.15 -8.66
C GLU A 170 -12.71 -1.76 -9.83
N ARG A 171 -12.03 -1.98 -10.95
CA ARG A 171 -12.59 -2.63 -12.14
C ARG A 171 -11.73 -3.84 -12.48
N LEU A 172 -12.31 -5.03 -12.35
CA LEU A 172 -11.62 -6.29 -12.64
C LEU A 172 -12.26 -6.95 -13.86
N GLU A 173 -11.46 -7.23 -14.88
CA GLU A 173 -11.87 -8.07 -16.00
C GLU A 173 -11.78 -9.55 -15.59
N LEU A 174 -12.90 -10.27 -15.69
CA LEU A 174 -13.00 -11.71 -15.43
C LEU A 174 -13.96 -12.34 -16.46
N ASP A 175 -13.50 -13.36 -17.18
CA ASP A 175 -14.27 -14.09 -18.21
C ASP A 175 -15.01 -13.19 -19.21
N GLY A 176 -14.35 -12.10 -19.65
CA GLY A 176 -14.91 -11.13 -20.60
C GLY A 176 -16.00 -10.21 -20.01
N ARG A 177 -16.09 -10.13 -18.68
CA ARG A 177 -16.98 -9.20 -17.97
C ARG A 177 -16.16 -8.28 -17.08
N THR A 178 -16.52 -7.00 -17.06
CA THR A 178 -16.00 -6.04 -16.10
C THR A 178 -16.82 -6.09 -14.81
N LEU A 179 -16.19 -6.48 -13.71
CA LEU A 179 -16.75 -6.43 -12.37
C LEU A 179 -16.36 -5.12 -11.70
N HIS A 180 -17.31 -4.45 -11.06
CA HIS A 180 -17.10 -3.19 -10.34
C HIS A 180 -17.15 -3.43 -8.85
N TYR A 181 -16.06 -3.14 -8.14
CA TYR A 181 -15.96 -3.34 -6.70
C TYR A 181 -15.75 -2.01 -5.99
N GLN A 182 -16.55 -1.76 -4.96
CA GLN A 182 -16.30 -0.68 -4.03
C GLN A 182 -15.31 -1.17 -2.97
N GLN A 183 -14.15 -0.52 -2.87
CA GLN A 183 -13.15 -0.80 -1.85
C GLN A 183 -13.10 0.33 -0.84
N VAL A 184 -13.65 0.10 0.35
CA VAL A 184 -13.76 1.09 1.43
C VAL A 184 -12.50 1.09 2.29
N GLU A 185 -12.07 2.27 2.72
CA GLU A 185 -10.97 2.44 3.66
C GLU A 185 -11.11 1.53 4.90
N ASN A 186 -10.00 0.91 5.31
CA ASN A 186 -9.94 -0.04 6.43
C ASN A 186 -10.81 -1.30 6.32
N SER A 187 -11.55 -1.49 5.23
CA SER A 187 -12.13 -2.79 4.89
C SER A 187 -11.05 -3.69 4.28
N PHE A 188 -11.20 -5.00 4.46
CA PHE A 188 -10.31 -5.96 3.83
C PHE A 188 -10.53 -5.98 2.31
N THR A 189 -9.45 -5.92 1.56
CA THR A 189 -9.43 -6.14 0.11
C THR A 189 -8.23 -7.03 -0.23
N GLN A 190 -8.35 -7.81 -1.30
CA GLN A 190 -7.23 -8.61 -1.76
C GLN A 190 -6.12 -7.67 -2.23
N PRO A 191 -4.88 -7.81 -1.72
CA PRO A 191 -3.83 -6.84 -1.98
C PRO A 191 -3.24 -6.97 -3.39
N ASN A 192 -3.48 -8.08 -4.09
CA ASN A 192 -2.97 -8.33 -5.44
C ASN A 192 -4.13 -8.46 -6.43
N ALA A 193 -4.53 -7.33 -7.01
CA ALA A 193 -5.66 -7.27 -7.95
C ALA A 193 -5.39 -8.08 -9.23
N HIS A 194 -4.13 -8.19 -9.69
CA HIS A 194 -3.79 -9.00 -10.86
C HIS A 194 -4.08 -10.49 -10.67
N ILE A 195 -3.89 -11.01 -9.45
CA ILE A 195 -4.27 -12.40 -9.12
C ILE A 195 -5.79 -12.54 -9.08
N CYS A 196 -6.51 -11.54 -8.57
CA CYS A 196 -7.98 -11.56 -8.55
C CYS A 196 -8.64 -11.57 -9.93
N GLN A 197 -7.90 -11.24 -11.00
CA GLN A 197 -8.40 -11.36 -12.38
C GLN A 197 -8.17 -12.75 -12.98
N LYS A 198 -7.46 -13.64 -12.28
CA LYS A 198 -7.07 -14.95 -12.80
C LYS A 198 -7.93 -16.10 -12.26
N CYS A 199 -8.77 -15.86 -11.26
CA CYS A 199 -9.61 -16.88 -10.62
C CYS A 199 -10.94 -16.31 -10.12
#